data_AF-A0A2V8S428-F1
#
_entry.id   AF-A0A2V8S428-F1
#
_cell.length_a   1.000
_cell.length_b   1.000
_cell.length_c   1.000
_cell.angle_alpha   90.00
_cell.angle_beta   90.00
_cell.angle_gamma   90.00
#
_symmetry.space_group_name_H-M   'P 1'
#
loop_
_entity.id
_entity.type
_entity.pdbx_description
1 polymer ?
#
loop_
_entity_poly.entity_id
_entity_poly.type
_entity_poly.pdbx_seq_one_letter_code
_entity_poly.pdbx_strand_id
1 'polypeptide(L)'
;MSRAARSLFVFGIYLCGLGLLLLLGPNLLLQVFGVPPTHEVWIRINGMFVLCLSFYYMQAARNELTIFIRWTVWARITVIFYFAAFVLLISAPKALLLFGLIDLLAAIWTWLALKKDAAR
;
A
#
# COMPACT_ATOMS: atom_id res chain seq x y z
N MET A 1 -1.69 -20.21 -6.52
CA MET A 1 -1.49 -18.82 -6.94
C MET A 1 -0.18 -18.69 -7.69
N SER A 2 -0.12 -17.91 -8.76
CA SER A 2 1.14 -17.47 -9.39
C SER A 2 2.02 -16.74 -8.37
N ARG A 3 3.32 -16.58 -8.65
CA ARG A 3 4.23 -15.85 -7.75
C ARG A 3 3.78 -14.39 -7.63
N ALA A 4 3.36 -13.81 -8.75
CA ALA A 4 2.82 -12.47 -8.83
C ALA A 4 1.55 -12.32 -7.98
N ALA A 5 0.58 -13.21 -8.15
CA ALA A 5 -0.65 -13.21 -7.36
C ALA A 5 -0.35 -13.38 -5.86
N ARG A 6 0.55 -14.29 -5.47
CA ARG A 6 0.94 -14.46 -4.07
C ARG A 6 1.54 -13.18 -3.47
N SER A 7 2.41 -12.48 -4.22
CA SER A 7 2.98 -11.23 -3.74
C SER A 7 1.92 -10.14 -3.53
N LEU A 8 0.96 -10.00 -4.44
CA LEU A 8 -0.13 -9.03 -4.30
C LEU A 8 -1.09 -9.43 -3.16
N PHE A 9 -1.34 -10.73 -2.97
CA PHE A 9 -2.17 -11.23 -1.89
C PHE A 9 -1.57 -10.91 -0.51
N VAL A 10 -0.27 -11.14 -0.33
CA VAL A 10 0.45 -10.79 0.92
C VAL A 10 0.40 -9.27 1.15
N PHE A 11 0.60 -8.47 0.09
CA PHE A 11 0.46 -7.02 0.19
C PHE A 11 -0.97 -6.59 0.54
N GLY A 12 -1.98 -7.27 0.01
CA GLY A 12 -3.39 -7.08 0.39
C GLY A 12 -3.63 -7.34 1.88
N ILE A 13 -3.07 -8.41 2.44
CA ILE A 13 -3.16 -8.68 3.90
C ILE A 13 -2.52 -7.55 4.70
N TYR A 14 -1.35 -7.05 4.28
CA TYR A 14 -0.72 -5.89 4.89
C TYR A 14 -1.64 -4.66 4.85
N LEU A 15 -2.24 -4.35 3.69
CA LEU A 15 -3.19 -3.25 3.56
C LEU A 15 -4.44 -3.46 4.42
N CYS A 16 -4.91 -4.69 4.58
CA CYS A 16 -6.03 -4.99 5.48
C CYS A 16 -5.71 -4.56 6.92
N GLY A 17 -4.54 -4.98 7.43
CA GLY A 17 -4.08 -4.59 8.76
C GLY A 17 -3.89 -3.08 8.90
N LEU A 18 -3.24 -2.45 7.92
CA LEU A 18 -3.03 -1.00 7.89
C LEU A 18 -4.35 -0.22 7.85
N GLY A 19 -5.29 -0.65 7.00
CA GLY A 19 -6.61 -0.02 6.86
C GLY A 19 -7.45 -0.14 8.13
N LEU A 20 -7.44 -1.31 8.79
CA LEU A 20 -8.09 -1.50 10.09
C LEU A 20 -7.47 -0.59 11.15
N LEU A 21 -6.15 -0.47 11.18
CA LEU A 21 -5.45 0.39 12.13
C LEU A 21 -5.79 1.87 11.91
N LEU A 22 -5.79 2.35 10.66
CA LEU A 22 -6.21 3.71 10.31
C LEU A 22 -7.68 3.98 10.64
N LEU A 23 -8.56 3.00 10.41
CA LEU A 23 -10.01 3.14 10.63
C LEU A 23 -10.36 3.18 12.12
N LEU A 24 -9.77 2.26 12.91
CA LEU A 24 -10.16 2.04 14.31
C LEU A 24 -9.26 2.79 15.30
N GLY A 25 -7.95 2.81 15.06
CA GLY A 25 -6.95 3.37 15.97
C GLY A 25 -5.92 4.27 15.28
N PRO A 26 -6.33 5.34 14.57
CA PRO A 26 -5.41 6.18 13.79
C PRO A 26 -4.28 6.77 14.64
N ASN A 27 -4.57 7.17 15.88
CA ASN A 27 -3.60 7.78 16.77
C ASN A 27 -2.49 6.83 17.24
N LEU A 28 -2.72 5.51 17.23
CA LEU A 28 -1.66 4.53 17.50
C LEU A 28 -0.60 4.57 16.40
N LEU A 29 -1.06 4.65 15.14
CA LEU A 29 -0.17 4.75 13.99
C LEU A 29 0.58 6.09 14.00
N LEU A 30 -0.14 7.20 14.21
CA LEU A 30 0.48 8.53 14.27
C LEU A 30 1.56 8.63 15.35
N GLN A 31 1.32 8.04 16.52
CA GLN A 31 2.29 8.00 17.62
C GLN A 31 3.59 7.28 17.22
N VAL A 32 3.50 6.15 16.53
CA VAL A 32 4.68 5.41 16.02
C VAL A 32 5.52 6.29 15.08
N PHE A 33 4.88 7.18 14.34
CA PHE A 33 5.54 8.10 13.41
C PHE A 33 5.91 9.47 14.03
N GLY A 34 5.69 9.66 15.34
CA GLY A 34 5.96 10.92 16.03
C GLY A 34 5.06 12.08 15.58
N VAL A 35 3.89 11.78 15.00
CA VAL A 35 2.91 12.77 14.58
C VAL A 35 1.93 13.04 15.73
N PRO A 36 1.57 14.31 16.01
CA PRO A 36 0.58 14.62 17.04
C PRO A 36 -0.76 13.90 16.80
N PRO A 37 -1.47 13.51 17.87
CA PRO A 37 -2.78 12.88 17.75
C PRO A 37 -3.78 13.83 17.06
N THR A 38 -4.73 13.24 16.34
CA THR A 38 -5.80 13.97 15.67
C THR A 38 -7.18 13.41 16.05
N HIS A 39 -8.17 14.28 15.95
CA HIS A 39 -9.59 13.95 16.11
C HIS A 39 -10.35 14.05 14.78
N GLU A 40 -9.65 14.37 13.69
CA GLU A 40 -10.21 14.47 12.35
C GLU A 40 -10.70 13.12 11.81
N VAL A 41 -11.89 13.11 11.21
CA VAL A 41 -12.50 11.90 10.65
C VAL A 41 -11.79 11.40 9.39
N TRP A 42 -11.07 12.28 8.69
CA TRP A 42 -10.48 12.01 7.38
C TRP A 42 -9.49 10.84 7.36
N ILE A 43 -8.74 10.60 8.44
CA ILE A 43 -7.82 9.45 8.52
C ILE A 43 -8.61 8.13 8.55
N ARG A 44 -9.74 8.11 9.24
CA ARG A 44 -10.62 6.94 9.30
C ARG A 44 -11.24 6.64 7.94
N ILE A 45 -11.66 7.68 7.21
CA ILE A 45 -12.17 7.57 5.84
C ILE A 45 -11.08 7.00 4.91
N ASN A 46 -9.83 7.46 5.03
CA ASN A 46 -8.71 6.88 4.29
C ASN A 46 -8.50 5.40 4.66
N GLY A 47 -8.59 5.04 5.94
CA GLY A 47 -8.55 3.64 6.38
C GLY A 47 -9.60 2.76 5.70
N MET A 48 -10.84 3.27 5.56
CA MET A 48 -11.91 2.58 4.82
C MET A 48 -11.53 2.37 3.35
N PHE A 49 -11.00 3.38 2.66
CA PHE A 49 -10.56 3.23 1.27
C PHE A 49 -9.41 2.22 1.12
N VAL A 50 -8.46 2.22 2.06
CA VAL A 50 -7.37 1.24 2.11
C VAL A 50 -7.91 -0.19 2.29
N LEU A 51 -8.98 -0.38 3.07
CA LEU A 51 -9.66 -1.68 3.22
C LEU A 51 -10.34 -2.12 1.92
N CYS A 52 -10.99 -1.21 1.20
CA CYS A 52 -11.55 -1.50 -0.11
C CYS A 52 -10.46 -1.94 -1.11
N LEU A 53 -9.31 -1.24 -1.13
CA LEU A 53 -8.16 -1.60 -1.96
C LEU A 53 -7.60 -2.98 -1.58
N SER A 54 -7.45 -3.26 -0.29
CA SER A 54 -7.06 -4.56 0.24
C SER A 54 -7.98 -5.66 -0.31
N PHE A 55 -9.30 -5.48 -0.21
CA PHE A 55 -10.28 -6.42 -0.73
C PHE A 55 -10.09 -6.67 -2.23
N TYR A 56 -10.00 -5.61 -3.04
CA TYR A 56 -9.77 -5.74 -4.48
C TYR A 56 -8.46 -6.46 -4.81
N TYR A 57 -7.38 -6.17 -4.09
CA TYR A 57 -6.08 -6.78 -4.32
C TYR A 57 -6.09 -8.26 -3.97
N MET A 58 -6.70 -8.63 -2.84
CA MET A 58 -6.85 -10.02 -2.44
C MET A 58 -7.72 -10.81 -3.43
N GLN A 59 -8.82 -10.22 -3.89
CA GLN A 59 -9.71 -10.86 -4.88
C GLN A 59 -9.06 -10.96 -6.26
N ALA A 60 -8.36 -9.92 -6.73
CA ALA A 60 -7.64 -9.94 -7.99
C ALA A 60 -6.52 -10.99 -7.98
N ALA A 61 -5.80 -11.12 -6.85
CA ALA A 61 -4.82 -12.17 -6.68
C ALA A 61 -5.44 -13.58 -6.70
N ARG A 62 -6.54 -13.80 -5.97
CA ARG A 62 -7.24 -15.10 -5.94
C ARG A 62 -7.77 -15.54 -7.30
N ASN A 63 -8.18 -14.58 -8.11
CA ASN A 63 -8.68 -14.81 -9.47
C ASN A 63 -7.58 -14.68 -10.54
N GLU A 64 -6.30 -14.58 -10.16
CA GLU A 64 -5.16 -14.51 -11.10
C GLU A 64 -5.31 -13.42 -12.17
N LEU A 65 -5.90 -12.27 -11.81
CA LEU A 65 -6.13 -11.15 -12.72
C LEU A 65 -4.82 -10.44 -13.07
N THR A 66 -4.00 -11.09 -13.88
CA THR A 66 -2.61 -10.72 -14.13
C THR A 66 -2.45 -9.31 -14.68
N ILE A 67 -3.39 -8.86 -15.53
CA ILE A 67 -3.39 -7.49 -16.04
C ILE A 67 -3.59 -6.47 -14.93
N PHE A 68 -4.52 -6.73 -14.00
CA PHE A 68 -4.74 -5.87 -12.84
C PHE A 68 -3.52 -5.87 -11.92
N ILE A 69 -2.91 -7.03 -11.68
CA ILE A 69 -1.67 -7.14 -10.89
C ILE A 69 -0.57 -6.26 -11.49
N ARG A 70 -0.39 -6.25 -12.83
CA ARG A 70 0.56 -5.36 -13.51
C ARG A 70 0.26 -3.87 -13.29
N TRP A 71 -1.01 -3.47 -13.34
CA TRP A 71 -1.39 -2.08 -13.06
C TRP A 71 -1.07 -1.66 -11.62
N THR A 72 -1.24 -2.56 -10.64
CA THR A 72 -0.91 -2.24 -9.24
C THR A 72 0.58 -1.94 -9.03
N VAL A 73 1.48 -2.49 -9.85
CA VAL A 73 2.93 -2.23 -9.74
C VAL A 73 3.20 -0.76 -10.03
N TRP A 74 2.69 -0.27 -11.16
CA TRP A 74 2.88 1.12 -11.56
C TRP A 74 2.23 2.07 -10.56
N ALA A 75 0.99 1.80 -10.14
CA ALA A 75 0.31 2.61 -9.13
C ALA A 75 1.12 2.71 -7.83
N ARG A 76 1.60 1.59 -7.28
CA ARG A 76 2.39 1.58 -6.04
C ARG A 76 3.76 2.27 -6.17
N ILE A 77 4.41 2.17 -7.33
CA ILE A 77 5.67 2.91 -7.57
C ILE A 77 5.41 4.42 -7.56
N THR A 78 4.26 4.93 -8.03
CA THR A 78 4.00 6.38 -8.01
C THR A 78 3.91 6.97 -6.60
N VAL A 79 3.55 6.16 -5.60
CA VAL A 79 3.36 6.60 -4.20
C VAL A 79 4.63 7.22 -3.61
N ILE A 80 5.82 6.61 -3.84
CA ILE A 80 7.07 7.16 -3.29
C ILE A 80 7.40 8.53 -3.89
N PHE A 81 7.11 8.74 -5.17
CA PHE A 81 7.34 10.04 -5.82
C PHE A 81 6.40 11.10 -5.26
N TYR A 82 5.14 10.75 -5.02
CA TYR A 82 4.17 11.66 -4.41
C TYR A 82 4.56 12.02 -2.98
N PHE A 83 4.94 11.05 -2.16
CA PHE A 83 5.40 11.30 -0.79
C PHE A 83 6.73 12.07 -0.75
N ALA A 84 7.66 11.80 -1.67
CA ALA A 84 8.89 12.59 -1.79
C ALA A 84 8.58 14.05 -2.13
N ALA A 85 7.70 14.31 -3.09
CA ALA A 85 7.26 15.66 -3.42
C ALA A 85 6.60 16.34 -2.21
N PHE A 86 5.77 15.63 -1.45
CA PHE A 86 5.11 16.19 -0.27
C PHE A 86 6.09 16.57 0.85
N VAL A 87 7.06 15.71 1.12
CA VAL A 87 8.09 15.99 2.14
C VAL A 87 8.98 17.15 1.72
N LEU A 88 9.34 17.26 0.44
CA LEU A 88 10.25 18.29 -0.07
C LEU A 88 9.59 19.65 -0.31
N LEU A 89 8.34 19.68 -0.78
CA LEU A 89 7.67 20.90 -1.25
C LEU A 89 6.72 21.52 -0.22
N ILE A 90 6.08 20.71 0.63
CA ILE A 90 5.06 21.19 1.59
C ILE A 90 5.38 20.80 3.04
N SER A 91 6.63 20.39 3.31
CA SER A 91 7.12 20.04 4.66
C SER A 91 6.29 18.95 5.37
N ALA A 92 5.75 18.00 4.60
CA ALA A 92 5.02 16.88 5.16
C ALA A 92 5.93 16.00 6.06
N PRO A 93 5.34 15.22 7.01
CA PRO A 93 6.13 14.36 7.89
C PRO A 93 7.00 13.38 7.11
N LYS A 94 8.30 13.31 7.45
CA LYS A 94 9.27 12.38 6.83
C LYS A 94 8.85 10.91 6.95
N ALA A 95 8.02 10.59 7.95
CA ALA A 95 7.35 9.32 8.13
C ALA A 95 6.62 8.81 6.87
N LEU A 96 6.10 9.70 6.02
CA LEU A 96 5.46 9.32 4.75
C LEU A 96 6.40 8.56 3.82
N LEU A 97 7.71 8.85 3.85
CA LEU A 97 8.68 8.13 3.03
C LEU A 97 8.80 6.66 3.42
N LEU A 98 8.55 6.31 4.69
CA LEU A 98 8.56 4.91 5.14
C LEU A 98 7.40 4.13 4.52
N PHE A 99 6.21 4.73 4.42
CA PHE A 99 5.08 4.11 3.71
C PHE A 99 5.40 3.93 2.22
N GLY A 100 5.90 4.98 1.57
CA GLY A 100 6.29 4.90 0.16
C GLY A 100 7.38 3.87 -0.10
N LEU A 101 8.31 3.66 0.84
CA LEU A 101 9.35 2.64 0.75
C LEU A 101 8.76 1.24 0.82
N ILE A 102 7.81 0.98 1.73
CA ILE A 102 7.12 -0.30 1.84
C ILE A 102 6.36 -0.60 0.53
N ASP A 103 5.62 0.39 0.00
CA ASP A 103 4.93 0.28 -1.29
C ASP A 103 5.89 -0.05 -2.43
N LEU A 104 7.02 0.66 -2.52
CA LEU A 104 8.03 0.44 -3.56
C LEU A 104 8.63 -0.96 -3.47
N LEU A 105 9.04 -1.41 -2.28
CA LEU A 105 9.61 -2.74 -2.08
C LEU A 105 8.61 -3.84 -2.44
N ALA A 106 7.35 -3.69 -2.03
CA ALA A 106 6.29 -4.62 -2.39
C ALA A 106 5.99 -4.62 -3.90
N ALA A 107 6.03 -3.45 -4.55
CA ALA A 107 5.84 -3.33 -5.99
C ALA A 107 6.98 -3.97 -6.79
N ILE A 108 8.24 -3.76 -6.37
CA ILE A 108 9.42 -4.41 -6.96
C ILE A 108 9.29 -5.93 -6.82
N TRP A 109 8.88 -6.43 -5.66
CA TRP A 109 8.66 -7.86 -5.46
C TRP A 109 7.60 -8.42 -6.43
N THR A 110 6.45 -7.75 -6.56
CA THR A 110 5.42 -8.15 -7.53
C THR A 110 5.92 -8.11 -8.97
N TRP A 111 6.70 -7.10 -9.35
CA TRP A 111 7.26 -6.99 -10.70
C TRP A 111 8.23 -8.11 -11.03
N LEU A 112 9.16 -8.43 -10.10
CA LEU A 112 10.08 -9.55 -10.25
C LEU A 112 9.33 -10.88 -10.34
N ALA A 113 8.25 -11.03 -9.57
CA ALA A 113 7.40 -12.20 -9.62
C ALA A 113 6.66 -12.34 -10.96
N LEU A 114 6.12 -11.24 -11.51
CA LEU A 114 5.50 -11.20 -12.85
C LEU A 114 6.48 -11.62 -13.96
N LYS A 115 7.72 -11.14 -13.90
CA LYS A 115 8.77 -11.56 -14.87
C LYS A 115 9.08 -13.04 -14.77
N LYS A 116 9.15 -13.58 -13.55
CA LYS A 116 9.42 -15.00 -13.30
C LYS A 116 8.26 -15.90 -13.74
N ASP A 117 7.02 -15.43 -13.65
CA ASP A 117 5.85 -16.18 -14.09
C ASP A 117 5.70 -16.17 -15.62
N ALA A 118 6.15 -15.11 -16.30
CA ALA A 118 6.13 -15.01 -17.77
C ALA A 118 7.26 -15.78 -18.47
N ALA A 119 8.33 -16.14 -17.76
CA ALA A 119 9.45 -16.91 -18.28
C ALA A 119 9.23 -18.44 -18.21
N ARG A 120 7.99 -18.87 -17.97
CA ARG A 120 7.55 -20.26 -17.82
C ARG A 120 6.55 -20.60 -18.91
#